data_AF-A0A4R1QV38-F1
#
_entry.id   AF-A0A4R1QV38-F1
#
_cell.length_a   1.000
_cell.length_b   1.000
_cell.length_c   1.000
_cell.angle_alpha   90.00
_cell.angle_beta   90.00
_cell.angle_gamma   90.00
#
_symmetry.space_group_name_H-M   'P 1'
#
loop_
_entity.id
_entity.type
_entity.pdbx_description
1 polymer ?
#
loop_
_entity_poly.entity_id
_entity_poly.type
_entity_poly.pdbx_seq_one_letter_code
_entity_poly.pdbx_strand_id
1 'polypeptide(L)'
;MKHILRNLALLLVPVLAYFCLFVAFEPNNYFGLHPNTDSDAPISRLKDFKREPGNSIIIGDSRFAHFDMELVEQTSGRSWQNLAFGGASLREGIDLLNWALDENPDLEEVIFGFSFYTINQGYDTDRMSNLEKTLNNPFAYLFNLEYNVNMLTNLQNQITGRVDAPETGDWVYPQDYTAADGTVYEVHTLLAEYPAALITKCENWALNTSQLERLYEAAARCAEQGVKLTVVLAPMADIVKTEVCDVYGEGGTITDQMETTVLPQLAEKSAELGLSVLDYEWSNRPDFDDDTQFYDGFHLDERYGLPQWTEQLFTDLG
;
A
#
# COMPACT_ATOMS: atom_id res chain seq x y z
N MET A 1 -25.56 1.74 49.70
CA MET A 1 -24.87 0.88 48.70
C MET A 1 -25.76 0.44 47.54
N LYS A 2 -26.88 -0.27 47.73
CA LYS A 2 -27.76 -0.72 46.61
C LYS A 2 -28.26 0.40 45.70
N HIS A 3 -28.70 1.54 46.25
CA HIS A 3 -29.14 2.70 45.46
C HIS A 3 -28.00 3.37 44.68
N ILE A 4 -26.79 3.40 45.24
CA ILE A 4 -25.60 3.97 44.60
C ILE A 4 -25.19 3.07 43.42
N LEU A 5 -25.13 1.75 43.64
CA LEU A 5 -24.84 0.77 42.58
C LEU A 5 -25.87 0.81 41.45
N ARG A 6 -27.16 0.97 41.76
CA ARG A 6 -28.22 1.12 40.75
C ARG A 6 -28.05 2.37 39.90
N ASN A 7 -27.73 3.51 40.54
CA ASN A 7 -27.52 4.76 39.81
C ASN A 7 -26.23 4.73 38.98
N LEU A 8 -25.18 4.06 39.48
CA LEU A 8 -23.95 3.83 38.71
C LEU A 8 -24.23 2.95 37.49
N ALA A 9 -25.01 1.88 37.64
CA ALA A 9 -25.37 0.99 36.54
C ALA A 9 -26.17 1.73 35.45
N LEU A 10 -27.08 2.62 35.83
CA LEU A 10 -27.82 3.46 34.87
C LEU A 10 -26.91 4.44 34.12
N LEU A 11 -25.86 4.95 34.77
CA LEU A 11 -24.88 5.84 34.15
C LEU A 11 -23.96 5.10 33.15
N LEU A 12 -23.80 3.78 33.31
CA LEU A 12 -23.04 2.95 32.38
C LEU A 12 -23.83 2.56 31.12
N VAL A 13 -25.16 2.67 31.13
CA VAL A 13 -26.00 2.33 29.97
C VAL A 13 -25.55 3.03 28.67
N PRO A 14 -25.37 4.36 28.62
CA PRO A 14 -24.92 5.01 27.38
C PRO A 14 -23.51 4.60 26.97
N VAL A 15 -22.62 4.34 27.94
CA VAL A 15 -21.25 3.88 27.68
C VAL A 15 -21.24 2.48 27.07
N LEU A 16 -22.06 1.57 27.62
CA LEU A 16 -22.22 0.22 27.10
C LEU A 16 -22.90 0.21 25.74
N ALA A 17 -23.93 1.05 25.55
CA ALA A 17 -24.60 1.18 24.25
C ALA A 17 -23.63 1.68 23.18
N TYR A 18 -22.82 2.68 23.49
CA TYR A 18 -21.74 3.15 22.62
C TYR A 18 -20.74 2.02 22.32
N PHE A 19 -20.25 1.32 23.34
CA PHE A 19 -19.28 0.25 23.15
C PHE A 19 -19.84 -0.90 22.30
N CYS A 20 -21.07 -1.33 22.56
CA CYS A 20 -21.74 -2.35 21.75
C CYS A 20 -21.93 -1.88 20.30
N LEU A 21 -22.32 -0.62 20.07
CA LEU A 21 -22.45 -0.07 18.73
C LEU A 21 -21.10 -0.03 18.02
N PHE A 22 -20.07 0.50 18.68
CA PHE A 22 -18.74 0.59 18.10
C PHE A 22 -18.19 -0.80 17.75
N VAL A 23 -18.22 -1.75 18.69
CA VAL A 23 -17.74 -3.12 18.44
C VAL A 23 -18.53 -3.80 17.32
N ALA A 24 -19.83 -3.52 17.18
CA ALA A 24 -20.65 -4.14 16.14
C ALA A 24 -20.38 -3.59 14.73
N PHE A 25 -19.86 -2.36 14.60
CA PHE A 25 -19.72 -1.66 13.31
C PHE A 25 -18.31 -1.13 13.03
N GLU A 26 -17.34 -1.44 13.90
CA GLU A 26 -15.95 -1.02 13.69
C GLU A 26 -15.39 -1.63 12.39
N PRO A 27 -14.72 -0.82 11.56
CA PRO A 27 -14.43 -1.17 10.17
C PRO A 27 -13.24 -2.10 9.96
N ASN A 28 -12.45 -2.37 11.01
CA ASN A 28 -11.10 -2.92 10.85
C ASN A 28 -10.91 -4.26 11.57
N ASN A 29 -12.02 -4.89 11.94
CA ASN A 29 -12.04 -6.09 12.77
C ASN A 29 -11.07 -6.03 13.95
N TYR A 30 -10.85 -4.88 14.59
CA TYR A 30 -9.78 -4.68 15.57
C TYR A 30 -9.82 -5.72 16.70
N PHE A 31 -11.03 -6.09 17.13
CA PHE A 31 -11.26 -7.04 18.22
C PHE A 31 -11.30 -8.51 17.78
N GLY A 32 -11.25 -8.81 16.47
CA GLY A 32 -11.35 -10.17 15.94
C GLY A 32 -12.74 -10.80 16.13
N LEU A 33 -13.78 -9.97 16.15
CA LEU A 33 -15.17 -10.40 16.39
C LEU A 33 -16.00 -10.47 15.10
N HIS A 34 -15.49 -9.91 14.02
CA HIS A 34 -16.10 -9.96 12.69
C HIS A 34 -15.42 -11.04 11.85
N PRO A 35 -16.15 -11.67 10.90
CA PRO A 35 -15.48 -12.44 9.85
C PRO A 35 -14.48 -11.54 9.14
N ASN A 36 -13.32 -12.08 8.75
CA ASN A 36 -12.28 -11.32 8.05
C ASN A 36 -12.93 -10.55 6.89
N THR A 37 -12.93 -9.24 7.02
CA THR A 37 -13.33 -8.31 5.96
C THR A 37 -12.07 -7.98 5.19
N ASP A 38 -12.12 -8.01 3.86
CA ASP A 38 -11.05 -7.53 2.96
C ASP A 38 -10.90 -6.01 3.11
N SER A 39 -10.41 -5.57 4.27
CA SER A 39 -10.21 -4.18 4.62
C SER A 39 -8.77 -3.81 4.28
N ASP A 40 -8.62 -2.84 3.39
CA ASP A 40 -7.32 -2.27 3.03
C ASP A 40 -6.79 -1.31 4.10
N ALA A 41 -7.52 -1.16 5.21
CA ALA A 41 -7.08 -0.34 6.31
C ALA A 41 -5.83 -0.96 6.97
N PRO A 42 -4.75 -0.19 7.16
CA PRO A 42 -3.50 -0.71 7.70
C PRO A 42 -3.69 -1.32 9.10
N ILE A 43 -4.53 -0.72 9.95
CA ILE A 43 -4.80 -1.26 11.28
C ILE A 43 -5.46 -2.64 11.25
N SER A 44 -6.26 -2.95 10.21
CA SER A 44 -6.88 -4.28 10.05
C SER A 44 -5.80 -5.30 9.72
N ARG A 45 -5.04 -5.05 8.65
CA ARG A 45 -3.95 -5.93 8.17
C ARG A 45 -2.93 -6.24 9.27
N LEU A 46 -2.50 -5.21 10.00
CA LEU A 46 -1.52 -5.38 11.09
C LEU A 46 -2.11 -6.10 12.30
N LYS A 47 -3.41 -5.96 12.58
CA LYS A 47 -4.07 -6.74 13.64
C LYS A 47 -4.18 -8.20 13.28
N ASP A 48 -4.52 -8.50 12.03
CA ASP A 48 -4.64 -9.87 11.55
C ASP A 48 -3.27 -10.55 11.57
N PHE A 49 -2.22 -9.88 11.06
CA PHE A 49 -0.83 -10.35 11.17
C PHE A 49 -0.42 -10.59 12.64
N LYS A 50 -0.76 -9.68 13.56
CA LYS A 50 -0.41 -9.86 14.98
C LYS A 50 -1.14 -11.04 15.64
N ARG A 51 -2.32 -11.42 15.17
CA ARG A 51 -3.07 -12.58 15.71
C ARG A 51 -2.51 -13.89 15.19
N GLU A 52 -2.22 -13.93 13.90
CA GLU A 52 -1.75 -15.12 13.19
C GLU A 52 -0.68 -14.71 12.18
N PRO A 53 0.59 -14.53 12.61
CA PRO A 53 1.64 -14.06 11.72
C PRO A 53 1.93 -15.04 10.59
N GLY A 54 1.90 -14.56 9.36
CA GLY A 54 2.31 -15.32 8.19
C GLY A 54 3.83 -15.32 8.00
N ASN A 55 4.36 -16.38 7.40
CA ASN A 55 5.79 -16.51 7.09
C ASN A 55 6.21 -15.77 5.81
N SER A 56 5.24 -15.38 4.97
CA SER A 56 5.48 -14.62 3.75
C SER A 56 4.58 -13.39 3.73
N ILE A 57 5.16 -12.20 3.60
CA ILE A 57 4.42 -10.94 3.65
C ILE A 57 4.71 -10.01 2.47
N ILE A 58 3.73 -9.18 2.15
CA ILE A 58 3.83 -8.11 1.15
C ILE A 58 3.73 -6.77 1.86
N ILE A 59 4.71 -5.90 1.68
CA ILE A 59 4.72 -4.52 2.19
C ILE A 59 4.84 -3.59 0.99
N GLY A 60 4.04 -2.53 0.95
CA GLY A 60 4.07 -1.57 -0.16
C GLY A 60 3.01 -0.47 -0.03
N ASP A 61 2.95 0.36 -1.06
CA ASP A 61 1.91 1.39 -1.23
C ASP A 61 0.63 0.81 -1.84
N SER A 62 -0.27 1.67 -2.34
CA SER A 62 -1.54 1.26 -2.95
C SER A 62 -1.37 0.29 -4.13
N ARG A 63 -0.26 0.34 -4.88
CA ARG A 63 -0.01 -0.56 -6.03
C ARG A 63 0.13 -2.02 -5.60
N PHE A 64 0.42 -2.27 -4.32
CA PHE A 64 0.54 -3.59 -3.73
C PHE A 64 -0.67 -3.94 -2.87
N ALA A 65 -1.62 -3.02 -2.65
CA ALA A 65 -2.71 -3.22 -1.70
C ALA A 65 -3.80 -4.16 -2.23
N HIS A 66 -4.08 -4.12 -3.54
CA HIS A 66 -5.26 -4.76 -4.13
C HIS A 66 -5.00 -6.14 -4.76
N PHE A 67 -3.89 -6.80 -4.42
CA PHE A 67 -3.63 -8.16 -4.90
C PHE A 67 -4.76 -9.13 -4.55
N ASP A 68 -5.19 -9.92 -5.54
CA ASP A 68 -6.00 -11.11 -5.30
C ASP A 68 -5.13 -12.17 -4.60
N MET A 69 -5.32 -12.32 -3.30
CA MET A 69 -4.50 -13.22 -2.49
C MET A 69 -4.73 -14.70 -2.81
N GLU A 70 -5.88 -15.08 -3.39
CA GLU A 70 -6.11 -16.44 -3.88
C GLU A 70 -5.25 -16.70 -5.13
N LEU A 71 -5.19 -15.74 -6.06
CA LEU A 71 -4.30 -15.81 -7.23
C LEU A 71 -2.81 -15.83 -6.83
N VAL A 72 -2.44 -15.01 -5.85
CA VAL A 72 -1.07 -15.00 -5.29
C VAL A 72 -0.69 -16.38 -4.74
N GLU A 73 -1.56 -16.99 -3.92
CA GLU A 73 -1.31 -18.32 -3.36
C GLU A 73 -1.28 -19.40 -4.45
N GLN A 74 -2.20 -19.33 -5.43
CA GLN A 74 -2.24 -20.25 -6.56
C GLN A 74 -0.95 -20.20 -7.40
N THR A 75 -0.43 -18.99 -7.66
CA THR A 75 0.74 -18.78 -8.51
C THR A 75 2.03 -19.15 -7.79
N SER A 76 2.20 -18.66 -6.56
CA SER A 76 3.43 -18.85 -5.78
C SER A 76 3.51 -20.22 -5.07
N GLY A 77 2.38 -20.92 -4.96
CA GLY A 77 2.28 -22.21 -4.27
C GLY A 77 2.43 -22.14 -2.76
N ARG A 78 2.36 -20.94 -2.16
CA ARG A 78 2.48 -20.71 -0.70
C ARG A 78 1.57 -19.57 -0.27
N SER A 79 1.18 -19.55 1.01
CA SER A 79 0.28 -18.53 1.54
C SER A 79 1.03 -17.22 1.82
N TRP A 80 0.40 -16.09 1.50
CA TRP A 80 0.95 -14.74 1.72
C TRP A 80 -0.01 -13.90 2.56
N GLN A 81 0.55 -12.97 3.34
CA GLN A 81 -0.24 -11.94 4.01
C GLN A 81 0.12 -10.56 3.48
N ASN A 82 -0.89 -9.81 3.03
CA ASN A 82 -0.69 -8.49 2.48
C ASN A 82 -0.80 -7.42 3.57
N LEU A 83 0.29 -6.71 3.82
CA LEU A 83 0.39 -5.59 4.76
C LEU A 83 0.54 -4.24 4.06
N ALA A 84 0.53 -4.21 2.71
CA ALA A 84 0.56 -2.97 1.95
C ALA A 84 -0.65 -2.09 2.25
N PHE A 85 -0.53 -0.78 2.10
CA PHE A 85 -1.66 0.13 2.28
C PHE A 85 -1.49 1.43 1.49
N GLY A 86 -2.61 2.09 1.21
CA GLY A 86 -2.67 3.27 0.38
C GLY A 86 -1.74 4.40 0.82
N GLY A 87 -0.90 4.83 -0.12
CA GLY A 87 0.00 5.97 0.03
C GLY A 87 1.08 5.80 1.09
N ALA A 88 1.53 4.58 1.38
CA ALA A 88 2.67 4.37 2.28
C ALA A 88 3.94 5.07 1.75
N SER A 89 4.63 5.83 2.61
CA SER A 89 5.97 6.34 2.29
C SER A 89 7.03 5.24 2.44
N LEU A 90 8.24 5.48 1.92
CA LEU A 90 9.36 4.57 2.16
C LEU A 90 9.68 4.41 3.65
N ARG A 91 9.57 5.49 4.45
CA ARG A 91 9.69 5.43 5.92
C ARG A 91 8.71 4.41 6.50
N GLU A 92 7.43 4.54 6.15
CA GLU A 92 6.38 3.70 6.72
C GLU A 92 6.53 2.23 6.32
N GLY A 93 6.95 1.96 5.08
CA GLY A 93 7.30 0.61 4.64
C GLY A 93 8.46 0.03 5.48
N ILE A 94 9.54 0.80 5.67
CA ILE A 94 10.70 0.37 6.46
C ILE A 94 10.33 0.14 7.94
N ASP A 95 9.52 1.02 8.52
CA ASP A 95 9.04 0.88 9.90
C ASP A 95 8.19 -0.38 10.04
N LEU A 96 7.29 -0.63 9.08
CA LEU A 96 6.46 -1.83 9.04
C LEU A 96 7.28 -3.12 8.88
N LEU A 97 8.32 -3.11 8.03
CA LEU A 97 9.23 -4.25 7.87
C LEU A 97 9.95 -4.55 9.19
N ASN A 98 10.51 -3.53 9.84
CA ASN A 98 11.18 -3.71 11.11
C ASN A 98 10.24 -4.22 12.21
N TRP A 99 9.03 -3.69 12.25
CA TRP A 99 7.99 -4.17 13.16
C TRP A 99 7.62 -5.64 12.90
N ALA A 100 7.46 -6.04 11.63
CA ALA A 100 7.16 -7.42 11.27
C ALA A 100 8.29 -8.39 11.65
N LEU A 101 9.55 -7.99 11.47
CA LEU A 101 10.74 -8.74 11.93
C LEU A 101 10.82 -8.86 13.46
N ASP A 102 10.25 -7.90 14.21
CA ASP A 102 10.17 -7.97 15.67
C ASP A 102 9.03 -8.88 16.15
N GLU A 103 7.89 -8.85 15.48
CA GLU A 103 6.69 -9.60 15.90
C GLU A 103 6.68 -11.05 15.42
N ASN A 104 7.31 -11.36 14.29
CA ASN A 104 7.39 -12.72 13.75
C ASN A 104 8.84 -13.23 13.59
N PRO A 105 9.37 -14.01 14.55
CA PRO A 105 10.70 -14.62 14.44
C PRO A 105 10.77 -15.73 13.39
N ASP A 106 9.63 -16.24 12.92
CA ASP A 106 9.51 -17.28 11.89
C ASP A 106 9.22 -16.67 10.50
N LEU A 107 9.40 -15.36 10.33
CA LEU A 107 9.26 -14.71 9.03
C LEU A 107 10.31 -15.27 8.05
N GLU A 108 9.88 -15.72 6.87
CA GLU A 108 10.74 -16.36 5.88
C GLU A 108 10.97 -15.46 4.66
N GLU A 109 9.93 -14.75 4.21
CA GLU A 109 9.97 -14.02 2.94
C GLU A 109 9.19 -12.70 2.99
N VAL A 110 9.76 -11.66 2.37
CA VAL A 110 9.19 -10.32 2.26
C VAL A 110 9.28 -9.83 0.83
N ILE A 111 8.13 -9.42 0.27
CA ILE A 111 8.07 -8.51 -0.87
C ILE A 111 7.99 -7.08 -0.34
N PHE A 112 8.89 -6.22 -0.79
CA PHE A 112 8.95 -4.83 -0.37
C PHE A 112 8.81 -3.89 -1.57
N GLY A 113 7.69 -3.18 -1.64
CA GLY A 113 7.40 -2.19 -2.67
C GLY A 113 8.31 -0.97 -2.58
N PHE A 114 8.91 -0.61 -3.70
CA PHE A 114 9.79 0.55 -3.85
C PHE A 114 9.45 1.30 -5.14
N SER A 115 9.73 2.61 -5.21
CA SER A 115 9.50 3.42 -6.40
C SER A 115 10.25 4.74 -6.29
N PHE A 116 10.51 5.37 -7.44
CA PHE A 116 10.93 6.77 -7.47
C PHE A 116 9.99 7.68 -6.65
N TYR A 117 8.69 7.37 -6.61
CA TYR A 117 7.71 8.19 -5.89
C TYR A 117 7.87 8.09 -4.38
N THR A 118 8.07 6.88 -3.85
CA THR A 118 8.19 6.63 -2.40
C THR A 118 9.54 7.03 -1.82
N ILE A 119 10.60 7.04 -2.63
CA ILE A 119 11.94 7.54 -2.24
C ILE A 119 12.07 9.07 -2.37
N ASN A 120 11.04 9.78 -2.83
CA ASN A 120 11.06 11.23 -2.89
C ASN A 120 11.19 11.82 -1.47
N GLN A 121 12.16 12.72 -1.26
CA GLN A 121 12.35 13.42 0.02
C GLN A 121 11.12 14.22 0.44
N GLY A 122 10.34 14.73 -0.52
CA GLY A 122 9.08 15.41 -0.26
C GLY A 122 7.93 14.50 0.19
N TYR A 123 8.11 13.18 0.17
CA TYR A 123 7.10 12.17 0.48
C TYR A 123 7.53 11.26 1.64
N ASP A 124 7.67 11.85 2.83
CA ASP A 124 8.23 11.20 4.03
C ASP A 124 7.25 11.20 5.21
N THR A 125 6.02 10.70 5.00
CA THR A 125 4.98 10.59 6.02
C THR A 125 5.34 9.58 7.13
N ASP A 126 4.77 9.76 8.32
CA ASP A 126 4.93 8.88 9.48
C ASP A 126 3.58 8.67 10.20
N ARG A 127 2.71 7.83 9.63
CA ARG A 127 1.49 7.36 10.31
C ARG A 127 1.75 6.09 11.10
N MET A 128 2.78 5.32 10.75
CA MET A 128 3.17 4.09 11.44
C MET A 128 3.40 4.30 12.93
N SER A 129 4.05 5.40 13.34
CA SER A 129 4.26 5.71 14.77
C SER A 129 2.95 5.88 15.57
N ASN A 130 1.87 6.32 14.93
CA ASN A 130 0.54 6.40 15.55
C ASN A 130 -0.22 5.08 15.44
N LEU A 131 0.02 4.32 14.37
CA LEU A 131 -0.57 3.01 14.14
C LEU A 131 -0.12 2.01 15.19
N GLU A 132 1.18 1.93 15.48
CA GLU A 132 1.74 1.05 16.53
C GLU A 132 1.15 1.32 17.91
N LYS A 133 0.96 2.61 18.26
CA LYS A 133 0.31 3.00 19.52
C LYS A 133 -1.13 2.50 19.56
N THR A 134 -1.84 2.58 18.44
CA THR A 134 -3.24 2.15 18.31
C THR A 134 -3.35 0.62 18.35
N LEU A 135 -2.43 -0.09 17.69
CA LEU A 135 -2.37 -1.56 17.71
C LEU A 135 -2.28 -2.11 19.13
N ASN A 136 -1.49 -1.46 19.98
CA ASN A 136 -1.24 -1.94 21.34
C ASN A 136 -2.18 -1.33 22.40
N ASN A 137 -3.09 -0.43 22.02
CA ASN A 137 -4.00 0.25 22.95
C ASN A 137 -5.46 0.27 22.45
N PRO A 138 -6.35 -0.58 22.99
CA PRO A 138 -7.76 -0.62 22.56
C PRO A 138 -8.50 0.68 22.86
N PHE A 139 -8.11 1.45 23.88
CA PHE A 139 -8.72 2.75 24.15
C PHE A 139 -8.29 3.80 23.14
N ALA A 140 -7.06 3.74 22.64
CA ALA A 140 -6.61 4.62 21.57
C ALA A 140 -7.40 4.37 20.29
N TYR A 141 -7.73 3.10 19.99
CA TYR A 141 -8.61 2.75 18.88
C TYR A 141 -10.06 3.22 19.09
N LEU A 142 -10.66 2.84 20.23
CA LEU A 142 -12.06 3.17 20.57
C LEU A 142 -12.33 4.67 20.54
N PHE A 143 -11.44 5.50 21.05
CA PHE A 143 -11.66 6.94 21.18
C PHE A 143 -11.02 7.77 20.05
N ASN A 144 -10.50 7.13 19.01
CA ASN A 144 -10.01 7.84 17.84
C ASN A 144 -11.19 8.39 17.01
N LEU A 145 -11.16 9.68 16.71
CA LEU A 145 -12.22 10.33 15.94
C LEU A 145 -12.39 9.71 14.54
N GLU A 146 -11.29 9.39 13.85
CA GLU A 146 -11.31 8.83 12.50
C GLU A 146 -11.99 7.45 12.48
N TYR A 147 -11.65 6.55 13.41
CA TYR A 147 -12.30 5.24 13.48
C TYR A 147 -13.77 5.33 13.89
N ASN A 148 -14.15 6.31 14.70
CA ASN A 148 -15.56 6.56 15.00
C ASN A 148 -16.32 7.10 13.79
N VAL A 149 -15.71 7.97 12.97
CA VAL A 149 -16.30 8.43 11.70
C VAL A 149 -16.45 7.25 10.74
N ASN A 150 -15.40 6.44 10.57
CA ASN A 150 -15.45 5.27 9.67
C ASN A 150 -16.48 4.23 10.12
N MET A 151 -16.63 4.00 11.43
CA MET A 151 -17.71 3.16 11.99
C MET A 151 -19.11 3.67 11.59
N LEU A 152 -19.34 4.99 11.68
CA LEU A 152 -20.62 5.58 11.27
C LEU A 152 -20.82 5.52 9.75
N THR A 153 -19.76 5.69 8.96
CA THR A 153 -19.79 5.50 7.51
C THR A 153 -20.13 4.06 7.15
N ASN A 154 -19.54 3.06 7.81
CA ASN A 154 -19.87 1.65 7.59
C ASN A 154 -21.32 1.33 7.93
N LEU A 155 -21.82 1.85 9.05
CA LEU A 155 -23.23 1.76 9.40
C LEU A 155 -24.12 2.38 8.30
N GLN A 156 -23.75 3.55 7.78
CA GLN A 156 -24.47 4.20 6.69
C GLN A 156 -24.40 3.38 5.39
N ASN A 157 -23.24 2.85 5.01
CA ASN A 157 -23.05 2.03 3.83
C ASN A 157 -23.88 0.75 3.91
N GLN A 158 -23.91 0.09 5.05
CA GLN A 158 -24.75 -1.09 5.28
C GLN A 158 -26.25 -0.77 5.18
N ILE A 159 -26.68 0.42 5.64
CA ILE A 159 -28.07 0.87 5.51
C ILE A 159 -28.40 1.22 4.05
N THR A 160 -27.46 1.80 3.31
CA THR A 160 -27.68 2.30 1.94
C THR A 160 -27.36 1.28 0.85
N GLY A 161 -26.70 0.16 1.19
CA GLY A 161 -26.24 -0.85 0.24
C GLY A 161 -25.12 -0.38 -0.69
N ARG A 162 -24.33 0.63 -0.27
CA ARG A 162 -23.22 1.15 -1.05
C ARG A 162 -22.01 0.22 -0.91
N VAL A 163 -21.44 -0.18 -2.05
CA VAL A 163 -20.18 -0.93 -2.15
C VAL A 163 -19.17 0.00 -2.82
N ASP A 164 -17.91 -0.07 -2.39
CA ASP A 164 -16.84 0.67 -3.03
C ASP A 164 -16.63 0.16 -4.46
N ALA A 165 -16.32 1.08 -5.37
CA ALA A 165 -16.12 0.74 -6.78
C ALA A 165 -14.67 0.26 -6.97
N PRO A 166 -14.44 -0.86 -7.65
CA PRO A 166 -13.10 -1.32 -8.00
C PRO A 166 -12.40 -0.33 -8.94
N GLU A 167 -11.07 -0.29 -8.89
CA GLU A 167 -10.21 0.48 -9.79
C GLU A 167 -10.09 -0.23 -11.14
N THR A 168 -11.18 -0.24 -11.91
CA THR A 168 -11.23 -0.84 -13.25
C THR A 168 -12.17 -0.10 -14.20
N GLY A 169 -11.87 -0.10 -15.49
CA GLY A 169 -12.65 0.60 -16.52
C GLY A 169 -12.79 -0.17 -17.84
N ASP A 170 -14.02 -0.25 -18.35
CA ASP A 170 -14.32 -0.64 -19.73
C ASP A 170 -14.46 0.63 -20.59
N TRP A 171 -13.35 1.26 -20.96
CA TRP A 171 -13.32 2.60 -21.56
C TRP A 171 -14.00 2.67 -22.95
N VAL A 172 -14.80 3.72 -23.18
CA VAL A 172 -15.61 3.91 -24.39
C VAL A 172 -15.32 5.24 -25.07
N TYR A 173 -14.87 5.19 -26.31
CA TYR A 173 -14.74 6.37 -27.17
C TYR A 173 -16.11 6.89 -27.64
N PRO A 174 -16.39 8.21 -27.61
CA PRO A 174 -15.49 9.31 -27.21
C PRO A 174 -15.61 9.72 -25.73
N GLN A 175 -16.51 9.09 -24.97
CA GLN A 175 -16.93 9.52 -23.64
C GLN A 175 -15.76 9.56 -22.64
N ASP A 176 -14.93 8.53 -22.67
CA ASP A 176 -13.80 8.39 -21.76
C ASP A 176 -12.49 8.95 -22.33
N TYR A 177 -12.51 9.50 -23.54
CA TYR A 177 -11.32 10.00 -24.25
C TYR A 177 -11.38 11.49 -24.55
N THR A 178 -12.47 12.17 -24.14
CA THR A 178 -12.67 13.59 -24.40
C THR A 178 -12.82 14.35 -23.08
N ALA A 179 -11.89 15.26 -22.80
CA ALA A 179 -11.94 16.13 -21.63
C ALA A 179 -13.15 17.08 -21.67
N ALA A 180 -13.45 17.69 -20.52
CA ALA A 180 -14.54 18.65 -20.39
C ALA A 180 -14.39 19.89 -21.29
N ASP A 181 -13.16 20.24 -21.70
CA ASP A 181 -12.88 21.35 -22.61
C ASP A 181 -12.92 20.96 -24.11
N GLY A 182 -13.17 19.68 -24.42
CA GLY A 182 -13.23 19.13 -25.77
C GLY A 182 -11.90 18.59 -26.31
N THR A 183 -10.83 18.59 -25.51
CA THR A 183 -9.55 17.94 -25.88
C THR A 183 -9.75 16.43 -25.99
N VAL A 184 -9.29 15.84 -27.08
CA VAL A 184 -9.37 14.38 -27.31
C VAL A 184 -7.98 13.79 -27.09
N TYR A 185 -7.90 12.78 -26.21
CA TYR A 185 -6.67 12.06 -25.90
C TYR A 185 -6.58 10.73 -26.65
N GLU A 186 -5.36 10.21 -26.80
CA GLU A 186 -5.11 8.88 -27.38
C GLU A 186 -5.40 7.74 -26.40
N VAL A 187 -5.33 8.04 -25.09
CA VAL A 187 -5.70 7.15 -23.99
C VAL A 187 -6.89 7.74 -23.21
N HIS A 188 -7.53 6.95 -22.36
CA HIS A 188 -8.64 7.40 -21.53
C HIS A 188 -8.22 8.57 -20.62
N THR A 189 -9.16 9.47 -20.33
CA THR A 189 -8.90 10.78 -19.70
C THR A 189 -8.33 10.65 -18.30
N LEU A 190 -8.71 9.60 -17.57
CA LEU A 190 -8.19 9.36 -16.22
C LEU A 190 -6.67 9.14 -16.23
N LEU A 191 -6.17 8.36 -17.20
CA LEU A 191 -4.73 8.16 -17.40
C LEU A 191 -4.06 9.41 -17.99
N ALA A 192 -4.69 10.03 -19.01
CA ALA A 192 -4.12 11.20 -19.69
C ALA A 192 -3.90 12.40 -18.76
N GLU A 193 -4.82 12.63 -17.82
CA GLU A 193 -4.76 13.76 -16.88
C GLU A 193 -3.97 13.45 -15.60
N TYR A 194 -3.67 12.17 -15.35
CA TYR A 194 -2.99 11.73 -14.12
C TYR A 194 -1.62 12.39 -13.87
N PRO A 195 -0.74 12.61 -14.87
CA PRO A 195 0.54 13.30 -14.65
C PRO A 195 0.40 14.63 -13.92
N ALA A 196 -0.66 15.40 -14.17
CA ALA A 196 -0.89 16.69 -13.53
C ALA A 196 -0.98 16.58 -11.99
N ALA A 197 -1.52 15.48 -11.46
CA ALA A 197 -1.58 15.23 -10.02
C ALA A 197 -0.20 14.93 -9.42
N LEU A 198 0.70 14.31 -10.19
CA LEU A 198 2.05 13.96 -9.75
C LEU A 198 3.03 15.13 -9.83
N ILE A 199 2.87 16.01 -10.83
CA ILE A 199 3.78 17.15 -11.08
C ILE A 199 4.02 17.97 -9.81
N THR A 200 2.96 18.28 -9.04
CA THR A 200 3.10 19.10 -7.82
C THR A 200 4.02 18.45 -6.77
N LYS A 201 4.12 17.11 -6.76
CA LYS A 201 5.00 16.34 -5.86
C LYS A 201 6.38 16.09 -6.47
N CYS A 202 6.47 16.03 -7.79
CA CYS A 202 7.69 15.69 -8.51
C CYS A 202 8.51 16.90 -8.99
N GLU A 203 7.92 18.10 -9.07
CA GLU A 203 8.62 19.34 -9.46
C GLU A 203 9.86 19.62 -8.61
N ASN A 204 9.77 19.33 -7.31
CA ASN A 204 10.87 19.46 -6.36
C ASN A 204 11.33 18.08 -5.87
N TRP A 205 11.25 17.06 -6.75
CA TRP A 205 11.71 15.73 -6.41
C TRP A 205 13.19 15.76 -6.09
N ALA A 206 13.54 15.19 -4.93
CA ALA A 206 14.91 15.00 -4.51
C ALA A 206 15.05 13.60 -3.90
N LEU A 207 16.20 12.99 -4.08
CA LEU A 207 16.48 11.66 -3.56
C LEU A 207 16.52 11.68 -2.02
N ASN A 208 15.68 10.87 -1.38
CA ASN A 208 15.74 10.70 0.07
C ASN A 208 16.84 9.70 0.47
N THR A 209 18.10 10.13 0.43
CA THR A 209 19.25 9.28 0.79
C THR A 209 19.12 8.71 2.19
N SER A 210 18.55 9.45 3.14
CA SER A 210 18.38 8.97 4.52
C SER A 210 17.46 7.75 4.63
N GLN A 211 16.37 7.73 3.86
CA GLN A 211 15.45 6.58 3.86
C GLN A 211 16.01 5.43 3.02
N LEU A 212 16.76 5.74 1.97
CA LEU A 212 17.47 4.72 1.18
C LEU A 212 18.50 3.97 2.04
N GLU A 213 19.28 4.68 2.85
CA GLU A 213 20.19 4.08 3.83
C GLU A 213 19.45 3.20 4.84
N ARG A 214 18.32 3.67 5.37
CA ARG A 214 17.47 2.89 6.28
C ARG A 214 16.90 1.63 5.64
N LEU A 215 16.59 1.64 4.34
CA LEU A 215 16.19 0.44 3.61
C LEU A 215 17.33 -0.58 3.59
N TYR A 216 18.57 -0.15 3.38
CA TYR A 216 19.73 -1.04 3.40
C TYR A 216 20.00 -1.61 4.80
N GLU A 217 19.81 -0.82 5.86
CA GLU A 217 19.87 -1.31 7.24
C GLU A 217 18.80 -2.38 7.51
N ALA A 218 17.56 -2.14 7.07
CA ALA A 218 16.49 -3.13 7.21
C ALA A 218 16.75 -4.40 6.38
N ALA A 219 17.34 -4.26 5.19
CA ALA A 219 17.76 -5.40 4.37
C ALA A 219 18.89 -6.21 5.02
N ALA A 220 19.88 -5.55 5.63
CA ALA A 220 20.92 -6.21 6.39
C ALA A 220 20.34 -7.01 7.56
N ARG A 221 19.35 -6.43 8.27
CA ARG A 221 18.63 -7.12 9.33
C ARG A 221 17.85 -8.34 8.83
N CYS A 222 17.21 -8.25 7.66
CA CYS A 222 16.57 -9.42 7.02
C CYS A 222 17.59 -10.54 6.79
N ALA A 223 18.75 -10.21 6.21
CA ALA A 223 19.82 -11.17 5.95
C ALA A 223 20.36 -11.82 7.24
N GLU A 224 20.53 -11.04 8.32
CA GLU A 224 20.95 -11.54 9.64
C GLU A 224 19.94 -12.52 10.25
N GLN A 225 18.65 -12.29 10.02
CA GLN A 225 17.56 -13.16 10.49
C GLN A 225 17.24 -14.31 9.53
N GLY A 226 17.89 -14.37 8.36
CA GLY A 226 17.63 -15.39 7.34
C GLY A 226 16.34 -15.18 6.53
N VAL A 227 15.80 -13.96 6.54
CA VAL A 227 14.58 -13.58 5.80
C VAL A 227 14.94 -13.21 4.36
N LYS A 228 14.29 -13.84 3.38
CA LYS A 228 14.43 -13.50 1.95
C LYS A 228 13.70 -12.18 1.67
N LEU A 229 14.45 -11.12 1.43
CA LEU A 229 13.91 -9.82 1.02
C LEU A 229 13.98 -9.65 -0.49
N THR A 230 12.83 -9.36 -1.12
CA THR A 230 12.75 -8.97 -2.53
C THR A 230 12.18 -7.56 -2.64
N VAL A 231 13.02 -6.62 -3.11
CA VAL A 231 12.60 -5.25 -3.41
C VAL A 231 11.97 -5.23 -4.79
N VAL A 232 10.73 -4.75 -4.89
CA VAL A 232 9.95 -4.76 -6.12
C VAL A 232 9.60 -3.32 -6.50
N LEU A 233 10.02 -2.91 -7.70
CA LEU A 233 9.59 -1.66 -8.32
C LEU A 233 8.44 -1.99 -9.26
N ALA A 234 7.22 -1.63 -8.86
CA ALA A 234 6.01 -1.90 -9.64
C ALA A 234 5.97 -1.05 -10.92
N PRO A 235 5.35 -1.55 -12.00
CA PRO A 235 5.36 -0.85 -13.28
C PRO A 235 4.61 0.49 -13.19
N MET A 236 5.01 1.42 -14.04
CA MET A 236 4.33 2.71 -14.25
C MET A 236 3.87 2.82 -15.71
N ALA A 237 2.85 3.63 -15.97
CA ALA A 237 2.45 3.95 -17.33
C ALA A 237 3.53 4.81 -18.01
N ASP A 238 3.70 4.65 -19.31
CA ASP A 238 4.69 5.37 -20.11
C ASP A 238 4.47 6.89 -20.02
N ILE A 239 3.21 7.34 -19.98
CA ILE A 239 2.89 8.77 -19.85
C ILE A 239 3.44 9.38 -18.56
N VAL A 240 3.50 8.62 -17.46
CA VAL A 240 4.12 9.11 -16.20
C VAL A 240 5.62 9.24 -16.38
N LYS A 241 6.26 8.26 -17.04
CA LYS A 241 7.67 8.35 -17.34
C LYS A 241 7.98 9.59 -18.19
N THR A 242 7.27 9.77 -19.30
CA THR A 242 7.58 10.83 -20.29
C THR A 242 7.21 12.22 -19.81
N GLU A 243 6.07 12.38 -19.14
CA GLU A 243 5.57 13.72 -18.74
C GLU A 243 6.03 14.12 -17.33
N VAL A 244 6.45 13.17 -16.50
CA VAL A 244 6.89 13.45 -15.12
C VAL A 244 8.37 13.11 -14.93
N CYS A 245 8.75 11.84 -15.09
CA CYS A 245 10.09 11.40 -14.70
C CYS A 245 11.20 11.95 -15.58
N ASP A 246 10.95 12.09 -16.89
CA ASP A 246 11.89 12.63 -17.88
C ASP A 246 11.91 14.18 -17.89
N VAL A 247 11.06 14.83 -17.08
CA VAL A 247 10.89 16.29 -17.07
C VAL A 247 11.37 16.93 -15.77
N TYR A 248 11.06 16.33 -14.63
CA TYR A 248 11.31 16.91 -13.31
C TYR A 248 12.42 16.19 -12.56
N GLY A 249 13.03 16.86 -11.56
CA GLY A 249 14.08 16.30 -10.70
C GLY A 249 15.10 17.36 -10.26
N GLU A 250 15.64 17.23 -9.05
CA GLU A 250 16.76 18.07 -8.60
C GLU A 250 18.07 17.64 -9.27
N GLY A 251 18.74 18.58 -9.96
CA GLY A 251 20.04 18.34 -10.58
C GLY A 251 20.01 17.52 -11.87
N GLY A 252 18.83 17.30 -12.47
CA GLY A 252 18.62 16.49 -13.67
C GLY A 252 17.15 16.10 -13.80
N THR A 253 16.89 14.92 -14.34
CA THR A 253 15.55 14.29 -14.31
C THR A 253 15.48 13.21 -13.22
N ILE A 254 14.27 12.81 -12.81
CA ILE A 254 14.07 11.65 -11.92
C ILE A 254 14.65 10.42 -12.61
N THR A 255 14.46 10.27 -13.92
CA THR A 255 15.05 9.21 -14.72
C THR A 255 16.57 9.17 -14.59
N ASP A 256 17.25 10.31 -14.73
CA ASP A 256 18.71 10.37 -14.55
C ASP A 256 19.12 9.91 -13.14
N GLN A 257 18.41 10.36 -12.10
CA GLN A 257 18.71 9.99 -10.71
C GLN A 257 18.48 8.50 -10.45
N MET A 258 17.40 7.94 -10.98
CA MET A 258 17.08 6.52 -10.84
C MET A 258 18.11 5.65 -11.58
N GLU A 259 18.40 5.95 -12.84
CA GLU A 259 19.31 5.14 -13.68
C GLU A 259 20.78 5.26 -13.25
N THR A 260 21.22 6.44 -12.82
CA THR A 260 22.65 6.67 -12.51
C THR A 260 23.01 6.48 -11.04
N THR A 261 22.03 6.54 -10.13
CA THR A 261 22.28 6.50 -8.69
C THR A 261 21.50 5.39 -8.01
N VAL A 262 20.17 5.38 -8.08
CA VAL A 262 19.34 4.48 -7.26
C VAL A 262 19.45 3.03 -7.71
N LEU A 263 19.18 2.73 -8.99
CA LEU A 263 19.22 1.36 -9.52
C LEU A 263 20.63 0.73 -9.40
N PRO A 264 21.73 1.45 -9.70
CA PRO A 264 23.08 0.91 -9.47
C PRO A 264 23.36 0.60 -7.99
N GLN A 265 22.91 1.44 -7.06
CA GLN A 265 23.09 1.16 -5.63
C GLN A 265 22.25 -0.02 -5.16
N LEU A 266 21.01 -0.17 -5.64
CA LEU A 266 20.19 -1.34 -5.36
C LEU A 266 20.84 -2.62 -5.88
N ALA A 267 21.44 -2.59 -7.07
CA ALA A 267 22.18 -3.72 -7.62
C ALA A 267 23.43 -4.06 -6.80
N GLU A 268 24.19 -3.06 -6.35
CA GLU A 268 25.34 -3.25 -5.45
C GLU A 268 24.90 -3.88 -4.12
N LYS A 269 23.83 -3.34 -3.52
CA LYS A 269 23.28 -3.84 -2.24
C LYS A 269 22.61 -5.20 -2.36
N SER A 270 22.05 -5.53 -3.51
CA SER A 270 21.60 -6.89 -3.85
C SER A 270 22.74 -7.89 -3.75
N ALA A 271 23.90 -7.57 -4.36
CA ALA A 271 25.08 -8.42 -4.28
C ALA A 271 25.71 -8.48 -2.88
N GLU A 272 25.67 -7.39 -2.12
CA GLU A 272 26.24 -7.31 -0.77
C GLU A 272 25.39 -7.99 0.30
N LEU A 273 24.08 -7.74 0.30
CA LEU A 273 23.15 -8.13 1.37
C LEU A 273 22.32 -9.37 1.01
N GLY A 274 22.39 -9.85 -0.24
CA GLY A 274 21.63 -11.01 -0.70
C GLY A 274 20.13 -10.74 -0.90
N LEU A 275 19.70 -9.47 -0.90
CA LEU A 275 18.34 -9.11 -1.31
C LEU A 275 18.17 -9.29 -2.82
N SER A 276 16.95 -9.59 -3.27
CA SER A 276 16.60 -9.61 -4.70
C SER A 276 15.98 -8.27 -5.11
N VAL A 277 16.15 -7.89 -6.39
CA VAL A 277 15.52 -6.69 -6.96
C VAL A 277 14.78 -7.09 -8.23
N LEU A 278 13.47 -6.82 -8.27
CA LEU A 278 12.64 -6.96 -9.46
C LEU A 278 12.19 -5.58 -9.90
N ASP A 279 12.76 -5.10 -11.00
CA ASP A 279 12.52 -3.75 -11.52
C ASP A 279 11.61 -3.79 -12.74
N TYR A 280 10.31 -3.61 -12.50
CA TYR A 280 9.28 -3.44 -13.53
C TYR A 280 8.97 -1.96 -13.80
N GLU A 281 9.53 -1.03 -13.01
CA GLU A 281 9.29 0.41 -13.14
C GLU A 281 10.17 1.02 -14.24
N TRP A 282 11.43 0.58 -14.36
CA TRP A 282 12.41 1.18 -15.28
C TRP A 282 12.93 0.21 -16.33
N SER A 283 13.50 -0.93 -15.90
CA SER A 283 14.29 -1.79 -16.79
C SER A 283 13.50 -2.91 -17.45
N ASN A 284 12.53 -3.50 -16.74
CA ASN A 284 11.78 -4.68 -17.21
C ASN A 284 10.27 -4.46 -17.13
N ARG A 285 9.81 -3.28 -17.54
CA ARG A 285 8.38 -2.99 -17.65
C ARG A 285 7.68 -4.05 -18.49
N PRO A 286 6.59 -4.67 -18.01
CA PRO A 286 5.79 -5.58 -18.81
C PRO A 286 5.29 -4.92 -20.11
N ASP A 287 5.13 -5.73 -21.16
CA ASP A 287 4.58 -5.27 -22.45
C ASP A 287 3.07 -5.05 -22.34
N PHE A 288 2.70 -3.99 -21.62
CA PHE A 288 1.33 -3.58 -21.35
C PHE A 288 0.87 -2.52 -22.34
N ASP A 289 -0.38 -2.66 -22.78
CA ASP A 289 -1.14 -1.59 -23.38
C ASP A 289 -1.66 -0.70 -22.25
N ASP A 290 -1.05 0.49 -22.12
CA ASP A 290 -1.34 1.46 -21.07
C ASP A 290 -2.84 1.77 -20.95
N ASP A 291 -3.55 1.89 -22.08
CA ASP A 291 -4.96 2.25 -22.09
C ASP A 291 -5.87 1.17 -21.48
N THR A 292 -5.37 -0.08 -21.39
CA THR A 292 -6.13 -1.23 -20.90
C THR A 292 -5.61 -1.74 -19.56
N GLN A 293 -4.29 -1.87 -19.39
CA GLN A 293 -3.69 -2.49 -18.20
C GLN A 293 -3.47 -1.52 -17.03
N PHE A 294 -3.51 -0.22 -17.28
CA PHE A 294 -3.41 0.79 -16.25
C PHE A 294 -4.78 1.44 -16.02
N TYR A 295 -5.19 1.51 -14.74
CA TYR A 295 -6.37 2.28 -14.34
C TYR A 295 -6.05 3.77 -14.25
N ASP A 296 -4.86 4.10 -13.78
CA ASP A 296 -4.27 5.43 -13.86
C ASP A 296 -2.75 5.30 -14.11
N GLY A 297 -1.98 6.37 -14.01
CA GLY A 297 -0.55 6.29 -14.32
C GLY A 297 0.31 5.39 -13.40
N PHE A 298 -0.21 4.95 -12.25
CA PHE A 298 0.47 4.09 -11.27
C PHE A 298 -0.27 2.79 -10.94
N HIS A 299 -1.60 2.83 -10.85
CA HIS A 299 -2.40 1.68 -10.48
C HIS A 299 -2.74 0.85 -11.71
N LEU A 300 -2.45 -0.45 -11.64
CA LEU A 300 -2.88 -1.39 -12.65
C LEU A 300 -4.38 -1.63 -12.53
N ASP A 301 -5.05 -1.79 -13.66
CA ASP A 301 -6.47 -2.12 -13.69
C ASP A 301 -6.72 -3.48 -13.01
N GLU A 302 -7.63 -3.51 -12.03
CA GLU A 302 -7.90 -4.70 -11.20
C GLU A 302 -8.40 -5.91 -12.02
N ARG A 303 -8.95 -5.69 -13.21
CA ARG A 303 -9.43 -6.77 -14.09
C ARG A 303 -8.42 -7.13 -15.17
N TYR A 304 -7.79 -6.14 -15.78
CA TYR A 304 -7.02 -6.33 -17.00
C TYR A 304 -5.51 -6.32 -16.79
N GLY A 305 -4.98 -5.57 -15.82
CA GLY A 305 -3.54 -5.42 -15.58
C GLY A 305 -3.04 -6.15 -14.34
N LEU A 306 -3.68 -5.92 -13.20
CA LEU A 306 -3.22 -6.42 -11.90
C LEU A 306 -3.14 -7.95 -11.85
N PRO A 307 -4.11 -8.74 -12.38
CA PRO A 307 -3.99 -10.20 -12.40
C PRO A 307 -2.78 -10.67 -13.23
N GLN A 308 -2.53 -10.06 -14.39
CA GLN A 308 -1.40 -10.42 -15.26
C GLN A 308 -0.06 -10.13 -14.57
N TRP A 309 0.06 -8.96 -13.94
CA TRP A 309 1.26 -8.61 -13.20
C TRP A 309 1.45 -9.47 -11.95
N THR A 310 0.36 -9.86 -11.28
CA THR A 310 0.40 -10.80 -10.15
C THR A 310 1.00 -12.14 -10.59
N GLU A 311 0.49 -12.72 -11.68
CA GLU A 311 1.03 -13.97 -12.20
C GLU A 311 2.51 -13.84 -12.57
N GLN A 312 2.90 -12.75 -13.22
CA GLN A 312 4.29 -12.50 -13.60
C GLN A 312 5.20 -12.34 -12.38
N LEU A 313 4.87 -11.44 -11.45
CA LEU A 313 5.64 -11.15 -10.25
C LEU A 313 5.87 -12.42 -9.43
N PHE A 314 4.80 -13.17 -9.14
CA PHE A 314 4.90 -14.36 -8.29
C PHE A 314 5.53 -15.55 -9.01
N THR A 315 5.51 -15.59 -10.35
CA THR A 315 6.33 -16.54 -11.13
C THR A 315 7.81 -16.18 -11.07
N ASP A 316 8.16 -14.90 -11.19
CA ASP A 316 9.55 -14.42 -11.16
C ASP A 316 10.20 -14.58 -9.78
N LEU A 317 9.41 -14.63 -8.70
CA LEU A 317 9.89 -14.84 -7.34
C LEU A 317 10.39 -16.27 -7.04
N GLY A 318 9.88 -17.27 -7.79
CA GLY A 318 10.23 -18.69 -7.65
C GLY A 318 9.55 -19.42 -6.50
#